data_AF-A0A3M1YCR2-F1
#
_entry.id   AF-A0A3M1YCR2-F1
#
_cell.length_a   1.000
_cell.length_b   1.000
_cell.length_c   1.000
_cell.angle_alpha   90.00
_cell.angle_beta   90.00
_cell.angle_gamma   90.00
#
_symmetry.space_group_name_H-M   'P 1'
#
loop_
_entity.id
_entity.type
_entity.pdbx_description
1 polymer ?
#
loop_
_entity_poly.entity_id
_entity_poly.type
_entity_poly.pdbx_seq_one_letter_code
_entity_poly.pdbx_strand_id
1 'polypeptide(L)'
;MQKLLLVLLAVLTFAACQNEPETQYLMEVTREVTVVVVVTATPNGEVASQATMTMTPSATPLSQLTSTPTASATSVIMPTPIDEQIVVAEQVFENGRMFYLQPVNEVWVLINQADDGLQGAWTIHDNTWTDGMPEFDPAITPPDGFVQPIRGFGKLWRENQAIRDALGWALDTEYGHVTRYEYYAGGTIADNQYVPGPGYHIIYSRDGFAYRFDETDGTWQRIDG
;
A
#
# COMPACT_ATOMS: atom_id res chain seq x y z
N MET A 1 -72.79 -14.34 26.47
CA MET A 1 -73.10 -12.93 26.80
C MET A 1 -71.95 -12.08 26.27
N GLN A 2 -71.92 -11.73 24.99
CA GLN A 2 -72.61 -10.62 24.31
C GLN A 2 -71.94 -9.25 24.60
N LYS A 3 -71.21 -8.74 23.59
CA LYS A 3 -70.82 -7.35 23.21
C LYS A 3 -69.50 -7.49 22.42
N LEU A 4 -69.37 -7.51 21.09
CA LEU A 4 -70.09 -6.96 19.92
C LEU A 4 -70.32 -5.45 19.95
N LEU A 5 -69.36 -4.68 19.41
CA LEU A 5 -69.54 -3.60 18.40
C LEU A 5 -68.12 -3.10 17.96
N LEU A 6 -67.60 -3.45 16.78
CA LEU A 6 -67.76 -2.77 15.48
C LEU A 6 -67.29 -1.29 15.46
N VAL A 7 -66.05 -1.07 15.01
CA VAL A 7 -65.70 0.07 14.13
C VAL A 7 -64.74 -0.46 13.07
N LEU A 8 -65.20 -0.42 11.83
CA LEU A 8 -64.52 -0.82 10.61
C LEU A 8 -64.61 0.39 9.68
N LEU A 9 -63.48 1.06 9.36
CA LEU A 9 -63.32 1.78 8.09
C LEU A 9 -61.86 2.21 7.84
N ALA A 10 -61.26 1.52 6.87
CA ALA A 10 -60.40 2.00 5.78
C ALA A 10 -59.43 3.17 6.02
N VAL A 11 -58.13 2.90 5.85
CA VAL A 11 -57.31 3.49 4.78
C VAL A 11 -56.26 2.45 4.32
N LEU A 12 -56.48 1.86 3.14
CA LEU A 12 -55.40 1.28 2.33
C LEU A 12 -54.62 2.45 1.71
N THR A 13 -53.34 2.59 2.03
CA THR A 13 -52.42 3.40 1.21
C THR A 13 -51.21 2.57 0.82
N PHE A 14 -51.02 2.51 -0.49
CA PHE A 14 -49.93 1.91 -1.24
C PHE A 14 -48.54 2.21 -0.68
N ALA A 15 -47.72 1.15 -0.53
CA ALA A 15 -46.27 1.25 -0.58
C ALA A 15 -45.77 0.15 -1.53
N ALA A 16 -46.05 0.32 -2.82
CA ALA A 16 -45.38 -0.35 -3.92
C ALA A 16 -44.62 0.73 -4.68
N CYS A 17 -43.29 0.55 -4.78
CA CYS A 17 -42.23 1.36 -5.43
C CYS A 17 -41.08 1.45 -4.39
N GLN A 18 -39.91 0.83 -4.52
CA GLN A 18 -39.09 0.59 -5.70
C GLN A 18 -38.19 -0.64 -5.47
N ASN A 19 -38.16 -1.57 -6.43
CA ASN A 19 -36.95 -2.36 -6.66
C ASN A 19 -36.01 -1.45 -7.46
N GLU A 20 -34.94 -0.96 -6.85
CA GLU A 20 -33.82 -0.41 -7.61
C GLU A 20 -33.11 -1.57 -8.32
N PRO A 21 -32.90 -1.53 -9.65
CA PRO A 21 -32.04 -2.50 -10.30
C PRO A 21 -30.59 -2.23 -9.87
N GLU A 22 -29.93 -3.25 -9.31
CA GLU A 22 -28.49 -3.21 -9.03
C GLU A 22 -27.75 -2.86 -10.32
N THR A 23 -27.10 -1.69 -10.33
CA THR A 23 -26.22 -1.27 -11.41
C THR A 23 -24.97 -2.16 -11.35
N GLN A 24 -24.95 -3.24 -12.12
CA GLN A 24 -23.73 -4.03 -12.34
C GLN A 24 -22.76 -3.21 -13.17
N TYR A 25 -21.69 -2.73 -12.55
CA TYR A 25 -20.58 -2.10 -13.25
C TYR A 25 -19.72 -3.19 -13.90
N LEU A 26 -19.94 -3.46 -15.18
CA LEU A 26 -19.05 -4.28 -15.99
C LEU A 26 -17.80 -3.44 -16.33
N MET A 27 -16.72 -3.60 -15.57
CA MET A 27 -15.42 -3.01 -15.94
C MET A 27 -14.80 -3.86 -17.05
N GLU A 28 -15.05 -3.49 -18.31
CA GLU A 28 -14.36 -4.10 -19.45
C GLU A 28 -12.94 -3.52 -19.52
N VAL A 29 -11.95 -4.28 -19.04
CA VAL A 29 -10.52 -3.92 -19.11
C VAL A 29 -10.05 -4.08 -20.55
N THR A 30 -10.13 -2.99 -21.32
CA THR A 30 -9.57 -2.94 -22.67
C THR A 30 -8.05 -2.82 -22.56
N ARG A 31 -7.34 -3.93 -22.77
CA ARG A 31 -5.87 -3.92 -22.93
C ARG A 31 -5.54 -3.21 -24.26
N GLU A 32 -5.06 -1.97 -24.19
CA GLU A 32 -4.47 -1.33 -25.37
C GLU A 32 -3.09 -1.95 -25.63
N VAL A 33 -3.00 -2.75 -26.69
CA VAL A 33 -1.73 -3.28 -27.18
C VAL A 33 -1.02 -2.15 -27.93
N THR A 34 -0.11 -1.46 -27.27
CA THR A 34 0.78 -0.48 -27.92
C THR A 34 1.80 -1.23 -28.78
N VAL A 35 1.48 -1.42 -30.07
CA VAL A 35 2.44 -1.89 -31.05
C VAL A 35 3.41 -0.74 -31.34
N VAL A 36 4.64 -0.84 -30.82
CA VAL A 36 5.73 0.08 -31.15
C VAL A 36 6.15 -0.16 -32.60
N VAL A 37 5.62 0.65 -33.51
CA VAL A 37 6.08 0.68 -34.90
C VAL A 37 7.42 1.42 -34.93
N VAL A 38 8.51 0.67 -35.05
CA VAL A 38 9.84 1.22 -35.30
C VAL A 38 9.88 1.73 -36.73
N VAL A 39 9.71 3.04 -36.93
CA VAL A 39 9.93 3.69 -38.22
C VAL A 39 11.41 4.03 -38.33
N THR A 40 12.15 3.20 -39.07
CA THR A 40 13.51 3.49 -39.54
C THR A 40 13.50 4.71 -40.46
N ALA A 41 14.32 5.72 -40.13
CA ALA A 41 14.46 6.97 -40.86
C ALA A 41 15.12 6.81 -42.23
N THR A 42 14.64 7.60 -43.21
CA THR A 42 15.40 7.94 -44.43
C THR A 42 15.14 9.43 -44.75
N PRO A 43 16.17 10.26 -44.97
CA PRO A 43 16.02 11.71 -45.09
C PRO A 43 15.82 12.13 -46.56
N ASN A 44 14.86 13.03 -46.81
CA ASN A 44 15.05 14.12 -47.78
C ASN A 44 13.98 15.20 -47.57
N GLY A 45 14.43 16.46 -47.51
CA GLY A 45 13.61 17.59 -47.08
C GLY A 45 12.74 18.21 -48.16
N GLU A 46 11.83 19.09 -47.74
CA GLU A 46 11.59 20.43 -48.30
C GLU A 46 10.68 21.23 -47.35
N VAL A 47 10.81 22.55 -47.42
CA VAL A 47 10.44 23.57 -46.43
C VAL A 47 9.01 24.07 -46.65
N ALA A 48 8.26 24.30 -45.57
CA ALA A 48 7.10 25.19 -45.60
C ALA A 48 7.03 26.06 -44.33
N SER A 49 7.04 27.37 -44.55
CA SER A 49 7.06 28.47 -43.58
C SER A 49 5.65 29.00 -43.33
N GLN A 50 5.31 29.31 -42.07
CA GLN A 50 4.70 30.56 -41.59
C GLN A 50 3.90 30.36 -40.30
N ALA A 51 4.37 30.96 -39.21
CA ALA A 51 3.60 31.87 -38.35
C ALA A 51 4.49 32.28 -37.16
N THR A 52 5.11 33.45 -37.26
CA THR A 52 5.89 34.08 -36.19
C THR A 52 4.91 34.69 -35.19
N MET A 53 4.78 34.10 -34.00
CA MET A 53 4.21 34.79 -32.84
C MET A 53 5.34 35.33 -31.97
N THR A 54 5.56 36.63 -32.08
CA THR A 54 6.48 37.41 -31.26
C THR A 54 5.88 37.56 -29.86
N MET A 55 6.24 36.66 -28.93
CA MET A 55 6.07 36.94 -27.50
C MET A 55 7.39 37.42 -26.94
N THR A 56 7.42 38.69 -26.57
CA THR A 56 8.48 39.35 -25.82
C THR A 56 8.58 38.73 -24.42
N PRO A 57 9.65 38.01 -24.04
CA PRO A 57 9.89 37.75 -22.64
C PRO A 57 10.38 39.05 -22.00
N SER A 58 9.54 39.66 -21.16
CA SER A 58 9.97 40.69 -20.23
C SER A 58 10.90 40.04 -19.21
N ALA A 59 12.20 40.12 -19.47
CA ALA A 59 13.25 39.67 -18.57
C ALA A 59 13.28 40.59 -17.35
N THR A 60 12.62 40.19 -16.27
CA THR A 60 12.92 40.73 -14.94
C THR A 60 14.15 39.96 -14.42
N PRO A 61 15.30 40.60 -14.17
CA PRO A 61 16.43 39.90 -13.57
C PRO A 61 16.09 39.60 -12.12
N LEU A 62 15.67 38.36 -11.83
CA LEU A 62 15.67 37.85 -10.48
C LEU A 62 17.13 37.72 -10.07
N SER A 63 17.56 38.54 -9.12
CA SER A 63 18.90 38.49 -8.55
C SER A 63 19.15 37.08 -8.02
N GLN A 64 19.96 36.29 -8.73
CA GLN A 64 20.52 35.05 -8.20
C GLN A 64 21.44 35.44 -7.04
N LEU A 65 21.00 35.18 -5.82
CA LEU A 65 21.90 35.08 -4.68
C LEU A 65 22.77 33.84 -4.94
N THR A 66 23.94 34.05 -5.52
CA THR A 66 25.05 33.11 -5.49
C THR A 66 25.51 32.98 -4.04
N SER A 67 24.91 32.06 -3.30
CA SER A 67 25.52 31.54 -2.09
C SER A 67 26.79 30.82 -2.49
N THR A 68 27.93 31.45 -2.26
CA THR A 68 29.23 30.80 -2.28
C THR A 68 29.19 29.61 -1.34
N PRO A 69 29.40 28.34 -1.78
CA PRO A 69 29.57 27.26 -0.84
C PRO A 69 30.88 27.52 -0.10
N THR A 70 30.78 27.96 1.15
CA THR A 70 31.89 27.93 2.08
C THR A 70 32.19 26.46 2.34
N ALA A 71 33.22 25.94 1.67
CA ALA A 71 33.78 24.64 2.02
C ALA A 71 34.46 24.76 3.38
N SER A 72 33.79 24.30 4.44
CA SER A 72 34.43 23.90 5.69
C SER A 72 33.45 23.15 6.60
N ALA A 73 33.45 21.83 6.46
CA ALA A 73 33.39 20.87 7.57
C ALA A 73 33.84 19.52 7.00
N THR A 74 34.72 18.81 7.70
CA THR A 74 35.03 17.42 7.39
C THR A 74 33.77 16.60 7.68
N SER A 75 32.88 16.52 6.70
CA SER A 75 31.53 15.98 6.86
C SER A 75 31.60 14.46 7.00
N VAL A 76 31.43 13.95 8.22
CA VAL A 76 31.07 12.54 8.41
C VAL A 76 29.57 12.47 8.20
N ILE A 77 29.15 12.06 7.00
CA ILE A 77 27.75 12.11 6.60
C ILE A 77 27.09 10.78 6.99
N MET A 78 26.11 10.84 7.90
CA MET A 78 25.16 9.74 8.07
C MET A 78 24.53 9.41 6.70
N PRO A 79 24.16 8.15 6.41
CA PRO A 79 23.50 7.83 5.15
C PRO A 79 22.23 8.65 4.96
N THR A 80 22.01 9.14 3.73
CA THR A 80 20.74 9.76 3.36
C THR A 80 19.64 8.70 3.46
N PRO A 81 18.46 9.04 4.03
CA PRO A 81 17.32 8.13 4.01
C PRO A 81 16.95 7.71 2.59
N ILE A 82 16.52 6.46 2.44
CA ILE A 82 15.87 5.99 1.22
C ILE A 82 14.43 6.49 1.27
N ASP A 83 13.96 7.05 0.15
CA ASP A 83 12.56 7.45 -0.06
C ASP A 83 12.21 7.07 -1.51
N GLU A 84 11.40 6.04 -1.68
CA GLU A 84 11.04 5.51 -2.99
C GLU A 84 9.59 5.00 -3.04
N GLN A 85 9.11 4.70 -4.25
CA GLN A 85 7.82 4.03 -4.44
C GLN A 85 8.05 2.56 -4.76
N ILE A 86 7.38 1.68 -4.03
CA ILE A 86 7.48 0.23 -4.20
C ILE A 86 6.10 -0.39 -4.42
N VAL A 87 6.06 -1.54 -5.07
CA VAL A 87 4.86 -2.37 -5.14
C VAL A 87 4.78 -3.23 -3.88
N VAL A 88 3.63 -3.19 -3.23
CA VAL A 88 3.30 -4.01 -2.07
C VAL A 88 1.96 -4.71 -2.25
N ALA A 89 1.73 -5.77 -1.48
CA ALA A 89 0.38 -6.22 -1.16
C ALA A 89 0.17 -6.17 0.35
N GLU A 90 -1.06 -6.02 0.80
CA GLU A 90 -1.38 -6.01 2.23
C GLU A 90 -2.68 -6.74 2.53
N GLN A 91 -2.79 -7.26 3.75
CA GLN A 91 -4.00 -7.91 4.26
C GLN A 91 -4.14 -7.70 5.76
N VAL A 92 -5.35 -7.35 6.20
CA VAL A 92 -5.68 -7.14 7.63
C VAL A 92 -6.15 -8.44 8.25
N PHE A 93 -5.73 -8.69 9.50
CA PHE A 93 -6.10 -9.84 10.32
C PHE A 93 -6.73 -9.39 11.64
N GLU A 94 -7.36 -10.31 12.37
CA GLU A 94 -7.98 -10.04 13.67
C GLU A 94 -7.04 -9.31 14.64
N ASN A 95 -5.79 -9.75 14.72
CA ASN A 95 -4.80 -9.26 15.67
C ASN A 95 -3.53 -8.75 14.97
N GLY A 96 -3.66 -8.23 13.74
CA GLY A 96 -2.50 -7.72 13.03
C GLY A 96 -2.69 -7.47 11.55
N ARG A 97 -1.56 -7.46 10.83
CA ARG A 97 -1.49 -7.20 9.39
C ARG A 97 -0.31 -7.95 8.78
N MET A 98 -0.43 -8.29 7.51
CA MET A 98 0.74 -8.62 6.70
C MET A 98 0.94 -7.60 5.57
N PHE A 99 2.21 -7.30 5.28
CA PHE A 99 2.63 -6.64 4.04
C PHE A 99 3.54 -7.58 3.26
N TYR A 100 3.36 -7.67 1.95
CA TYR A 100 4.32 -8.26 1.03
C TYR A 100 5.05 -7.13 0.32
N LEU A 101 6.39 -7.17 0.31
CA LEU A 101 7.22 -6.19 -0.37
C LEU A 101 7.85 -6.84 -1.61
N GLN A 102 7.42 -6.40 -2.80
CA GLN A 102 7.92 -6.97 -4.05
C GLN A 102 9.44 -6.84 -4.26
N PRO A 103 10.11 -5.71 -3.92
CA PRO A 103 11.54 -5.54 -4.22
C PRO A 103 12.46 -6.55 -3.54
N VAL A 104 12.07 -7.02 -2.35
CA VAL A 104 12.84 -7.97 -1.54
C VAL A 104 12.20 -9.36 -1.47
N ASN A 105 10.99 -9.52 -2.01
CA ASN A 105 10.20 -10.74 -1.96
C ASN A 105 9.97 -11.27 -0.53
N GLU A 106 9.64 -10.36 0.39
CA GLU A 106 9.42 -10.66 1.80
C GLU A 106 7.98 -10.38 2.22
N VAL A 107 7.49 -11.15 3.19
CA VAL A 107 6.26 -10.91 3.94
C VAL A 107 6.63 -10.40 5.33
N TRP A 108 6.25 -9.16 5.61
CA TRP A 108 6.36 -8.54 6.92
C TRP A 108 5.08 -8.76 7.70
N VAL A 109 5.21 -9.38 8.87
CA VAL A 109 4.10 -9.76 9.74
C VAL A 109 4.09 -8.84 10.95
N LEU A 110 2.99 -8.14 11.15
CA LEU A 110 2.73 -7.24 12.26
C LEU A 110 1.72 -7.92 13.17
N ILE A 111 2.12 -8.19 14.41
CA ILE A 111 1.25 -8.77 15.45
C ILE A 111 0.96 -7.67 16.47
N ASN A 112 -0.31 -7.40 16.73
CA ASN A 112 -0.74 -6.45 17.75
C ASN A 112 -0.37 -6.99 19.14
N GLN A 113 0.26 -6.16 19.97
CA GLN A 113 0.56 -6.51 21.38
C GLN A 113 -0.09 -5.56 22.37
N ALA A 114 -0.47 -4.36 21.94
CA ALA A 114 -1.23 -3.41 22.73
C ALA A 114 -2.74 -3.50 22.42
N ASP A 115 -3.57 -3.18 23.42
CA ASP A 115 -5.04 -3.23 23.32
C ASP A 115 -5.61 -2.26 22.27
N ASP A 116 -4.86 -1.19 21.93
CA ASP A 116 -5.25 -0.21 20.92
C ASP A 116 -5.01 -0.69 19.47
N GLY A 117 -4.28 -1.78 19.29
CA GLY A 117 -3.90 -2.30 17.97
C GLY A 117 -3.03 -1.35 17.16
N LEU A 118 -2.28 -0.45 17.82
CA LEU A 118 -1.43 0.56 17.17
C LEU A 118 0.06 0.24 17.24
N GLN A 119 0.44 -0.80 17.96
CA GLN A 119 1.83 -1.22 18.09
C GLN A 119 1.94 -2.72 18.43
N GLY A 120 3.11 -3.28 18.16
CA GLY A 120 3.43 -4.64 18.60
C GLY A 120 4.68 -5.22 17.95
N ALA A 121 4.68 -6.54 17.76
CA ALA A 121 5.84 -7.28 17.26
C ALA A 121 5.82 -7.33 15.73
N TRP A 122 7.00 -7.18 15.14
CA TRP A 122 7.26 -7.27 13.71
C TRP A 122 8.24 -8.40 13.42
N THR A 123 7.91 -9.22 12.44
CA THR A 123 8.81 -10.27 11.93
C THR A 123 8.80 -10.29 10.40
N ILE A 124 9.93 -10.70 9.82
CA ILE A 124 10.13 -10.80 8.38
C ILE A 124 10.20 -12.27 7.99
N HIS A 125 9.52 -12.65 6.92
CA HIS A 125 9.49 -14.01 6.37
C HIS A 125 9.67 -13.97 4.86
N ASP A 126 10.34 -14.97 4.28
CA ASP A 126 10.41 -15.11 2.84
C ASP A 126 9.03 -15.41 2.23
N ASN A 127 8.69 -14.78 1.10
CA ASN A 127 7.57 -15.25 0.30
C ASN A 127 7.97 -16.53 -0.45
N THR A 128 7.48 -17.68 0.04
CA THR A 128 7.72 -19.01 -0.55
C THR A 128 6.59 -19.49 -1.47
N TRP A 129 5.56 -18.67 -1.69
CA TRP A 129 4.51 -18.97 -2.67
C TRP A 129 4.95 -18.52 -4.06
N THR A 130 4.69 -19.37 -5.06
CA THR A 130 4.94 -19.03 -6.48
C THR A 130 3.73 -19.40 -7.31
N ASP A 131 3.61 -18.78 -8.49
CA ASP A 131 2.55 -19.08 -9.45
C ASP A 131 2.45 -20.59 -9.74
N GLY A 132 1.21 -21.08 -9.79
CA GLY A 132 0.89 -22.49 -9.96
C GLY A 132 0.81 -23.31 -8.67
N MET A 133 1.23 -22.76 -7.52
CA MET A 133 0.91 -23.35 -6.21
C MET A 133 -0.56 -23.14 -5.86
N PRO A 134 -1.17 -24.00 -5.03
CA PRO A 134 -2.51 -23.77 -4.50
C PRO A 134 -2.61 -22.40 -3.81
N GLU A 135 -3.57 -21.57 -4.21
CA GLU A 135 -3.77 -20.25 -3.60
C GLU A 135 -4.35 -20.38 -2.19
N PHE A 136 -5.24 -21.35 -2.00
CA PHE A 136 -5.96 -21.58 -0.74
C PHE A 136 -6.09 -23.09 -0.47
N ASP A 137 -6.56 -23.44 0.73
CA ASP A 137 -6.84 -24.84 1.10
C ASP A 137 -8.36 -25.03 1.23
N PRO A 138 -9.01 -25.82 0.34
CA PRO A 138 -10.45 -26.03 0.37
C PRO A 138 -10.96 -26.80 1.60
N ALA A 139 -10.08 -27.45 2.37
CA ALA A 139 -10.46 -28.10 3.62
C ALA A 139 -10.60 -27.10 4.78
N ILE A 140 -10.16 -25.85 4.62
CA ILE A 140 -10.25 -24.79 5.61
C ILE A 140 -11.37 -23.84 5.20
N THR A 141 -12.49 -23.91 5.88
CA THR A 141 -13.61 -22.97 5.71
C THR A 141 -13.50 -21.85 6.75
N PRO A 142 -13.46 -20.57 6.35
CA PRO A 142 -13.44 -19.47 7.31
C PRO A 142 -14.79 -19.38 8.05
N PRO A 143 -14.81 -18.94 9.31
CA PRO A 143 -16.06 -18.57 9.99
C PRO A 143 -16.74 -17.37 9.32
N ASP A 144 -18.03 -17.16 9.62
CA ASP A 144 -18.79 -16.03 9.10
C ASP A 144 -18.09 -14.69 9.38
N GLY A 145 -17.98 -13.86 8.35
CA GLY A 145 -17.35 -12.53 8.44
C GLY A 145 -15.83 -12.53 8.27
N PHE A 146 -15.21 -13.69 8.05
CA PHE A 146 -13.77 -13.81 7.83
C PHE A 146 -13.45 -14.42 6.47
N VAL A 147 -12.20 -14.27 6.05
CA VAL A 147 -11.68 -14.90 4.84
C VAL A 147 -10.46 -15.75 5.14
N GLN A 148 -10.29 -16.82 4.38
CA GLN A 148 -9.03 -17.55 4.37
C GLN A 148 -8.00 -16.70 3.60
N PRO A 149 -6.83 -16.38 4.19
CA PRO A 149 -5.77 -15.72 3.44
C PRO A 149 -5.29 -16.62 2.28
N ILE A 150 -4.95 -16.00 1.16
CA ILE A 150 -4.58 -16.69 -0.08
C ILE A 150 -3.11 -16.42 -0.46
N ARG A 151 -2.59 -17.18 -1.42
CA ARG A 151 -1.23 -17.02 -2.00
C ARG A 151 -0.13 -16.92 -0.94
N GLY A 152 0.75 -15.92 -1.01
CA GLY A 152 1.90 -15.75 -0.11
C GLY A 152 1.49 -15.65 1.36
N PHE A 153 0.54 -14.78 1.68
CA PHE A 153 -0.01 -14.64 3.04
C PHE A 153 -0.69 -15.93 3.49
N GLY A 154 -1.51 -16.52 2.61
CA GLY A 154 -2.21 -17.76 2.87
C GLY A 154 -1.28 -18.93 3.16
N LYS A 155 -0.21 -19.08 2.38
CA LYS A 155 0.78 -20.15 2.58
C LYS A 155 1.52 -19.96 3.89
N LEU A 156 2.01 -18.76 4.18
CA LEU A 156 2.69 -18.45 5.44
C LEU A 156 1.78 -18.73 6.65
N TRP A 157 0.54 -18.26 6.59
CA TRP A 157 -0.47 -18.47 7.63
C TRP A 157 -0.88 -19.95 7.77
N ARG A 158 -0.95 -20.71 6.66
CA ARG A 158 -1.29 -22.13 6.70
C ARG A 158 -0.14 -23.01 7.20
N GLU A 159 1.10 -22.64 6.96
CA GLU A 159 2.26 -23.48 7.30
C GLU A 159 2.92 -23.08 8.62
N ASN A 160 2.63 -21.88 9.14
CA ASN A 160 3.16 -21.41 10.42
C ASN A 160 2.02 -21.25 11.45
N GLN A 161 1.86 -22.27 12.30
CA GLN A 161 0.85 -22.29 13.35
C GLN A 161 0.99 -21.13 14.33
N ALA A 162 2.22 -20.71 14.68
CA ALA A 162 2.43 -19.61 15.61
C ALA A 162 1.96 -18.26 15.03
N ILE A 163 2.22 -18.02 13.74
CA ILE A 163 1.71 -16.83 13.03
C ILE A 163 0.19 -16.87 12.94
N ARG A 164 -0.38 -18.03 12.60
CA ARG A 164 -1.83 -18.21 12.54
C ARG A 164 -2.50 -17.88 13.86
N ASP A 165 -2.01 -18.46 14.96
CA ASP A 165 -2.58 -18.28 16.29
C ASP A 165 -2.41 -16.84 16.78
N ALA A 166 -1.31 -16.19 16.42
CA ALA A 166 -1.06 -14.80 16.81
C ALA A 166 -1.90 -13.79 16.01
N LEU A 167 -2.10 -13.99 14.70
CA LEU A 167 -2.86 -13.07 13.85
C LEU A 167 -4.37 -13.31 13.88
N GLY A 168 -4.79 -14.57 14.02
CA GLY A 168 -6.18 -14.97 13.76
C GLY A 168 -6.51 -15.01 12.26
N TRP A 169 -7.79 -14.92 11.93
CA TRP A 169 -8.28 -14.91 10.55
C TRP A 169 -8.07 -13.57 9.85
N ALA A 170 -8.03 -13.61 8.52
CA ALA A 170 -8.04 -12.39 7.72
C ALA A 170 -9.45 -11.76 7.73
N LEU A 171 -9.49 -10.43 7.85
CA LEU A 171 -10.74 -9.64 7.89
C LEU A 171 -11.20 -9.22 6.50
N ASP A 172 -10.28 -9.13 5.55
CA ASP A 172 -10.54 -8.75 4.17
C ASP A 172 -9.57 -9.47 3.24
N THR A 173 -9.82 -9.39 1.94
CA THR A 173 -8.96 -9.92 0.88
C THR A 173 -7.63 -9.18 0.79
N GLU A 174 -6.61 -9.86 0.25
CA GLU A 174 -5.31 -9.26 -0.05
C GLU A 174 -5.47 -8.20 -1.15
N TYR A 175 -4.81 -7.04 -0.97
CA TYR A 175 -4.83 -5.94 -1.94
C TYR A 175 -3.43 -5.46 -2.32
N GLY A 176 -3.12 -5.49 -3.61
CA GLY A 176 -1.87 -4.97 -4.18
C GLY A 176 -1.96 -3.47 -4.52
N HIS A 177 -0.93 -2.69 -4.18
CA HIS A 177 -0.83 -1.28 -4.52
C HIS A 177 0.62 -0.79 -4.59
N VAL A 178 0.81 0.43 -5.12
CA VAL A 178 2.08 1.15 -5.03
C VAL A 178 2.02 2.04 -3.80
N THR A 179 3.07 2.01 -2.97
CA THR A 179 3.16 2.84 -1.76
C THR A 179 4.51 3.53 -1.67
N ARG A 180 4.58 4.61 -0.89
CA ARG A 180 5.86 5.20 -0.49
C ARG A 180 6.51 4.30 0.55
N TYR A 181 7.80 4.09 0.41
CA TYR A 181 8.62 3.36 1.36
C TYR A 181 9.81 4.24 1.75
N GLU A 182 10.06 4.32 3.04
CA GLU A 182 11.19 5.06 3.58
C GLU A 182 12.06 4.15 4.44
N TYR A 183 13.38 4.32 4.35
CA TYR A 183 14.32 3.68 5.27
C TYR A 183 15.30 4.71 5.82
N TYR A 184 15.41 4.75 7.13
CA TYR A 184 16.31 5.64 7.86
C TYR A 184 17.39 4.78 8.51
N ALA A 185 18.60 4.85 7.97
CA ALA A 185 19.74 4.12 8.51
C ALA A 185 20.07 4.61 9.93
N GLY A 186 20.20 3.69 10.87
CA GLY A 186 20.70 3.99 12.21
C GLY A 186 22.20 3.73 12.35
N GLY A 187 22.76 3.95 13.52
CA GLY A 187 24.19 3.80 13.77
C GLY A 187 24.78 5.01 14.47
N THR A 188 26.12 5.07 14.49
CA THR A 188 26.85 6.13 15.19
C THR A 188 28.03 6.61 14.37
N ILE A 189 28.56 7.79 14.74
CA ILE A 189 29.84 8.26 14.23
C ILE A 189 30.92 7.96 15.27
N ALA A 190 31.91 7.15 14.90
CA ALA A 190 33.08 6.85 15.70
C ALA A 190 34.35 7.09 14.86
N ASP A 191 35.37 7.73 15.44
CA ASP A 191 36.63 8.03 14.75
C ASP A 191 36.48 8.71 13.38
N ASN A 192 35.52 9.65 13.29
CA ASN A 192 35.20 10.36 12.06
C ASN A 192 34.71 9.45 10.90
N GLN A 193 34.23 8.24 11.23
CA GLN A 193 33.67 7.26 10.32
C GLN A 193 32.25 6.86 10.77
N TYR A 194 31.36 6.66 9.80
CA TYR A 194 30.05 6.07 10.08
C TYR A 194 30.17 4.58 10.40
N VAL A 195 29.54 4.17 11.50
CA VAL A 195 29.39 2.79 11.93
C VAL A 195 27.91 2.42 11.82
N PRO A 196 27.53 1.55 10.87
CA PRO A 196 26.13 1.13 10.69
C PRO A 196 25.55 0.51 11.96
N GLY A 197 24.27 0.78 12.19
CA GLY A 197 23.46 0.16 13.23
C GLY A 197 22.02 0.00 12.78
N PRO A 198 21.15 -0.57 13.65
CA PRO A 198 19.74 -0.76 13.34
C PRO A 198 19.07 0.58 13.05
N GLY A 199 18.38 0.65 11.92
CA GLY A 199 17.55 1.76 11.49
C GLY A 199 16.06 1.50 11.70
N TYR A 200 15.24 2.18 10.93
CA TYR A 200 13.80 1.90 10.87
C TYR A 200 13.24 2.13 9.47
N HIS A 201 12.15 1.43 9.19
CA HIS A 201 11.41 1.53 7.94
C HIS A 201 10.08 2.26 8.17
N ILE A 202 9.53 2.86 7.13
CA ILE A 202 8.15 3.35 7.11
C ILE A 202 7.44 2.82 5.86
N ILE A 203 6.29 2.17 6.05
CA ILE A 203 5.39 1.75 4.97
C ILE A 203 4.03 2.43 5.18
N TYR A 204 3.45 2.93 4.11
CA TYR A 204 2.10 3.50 4.13
C TYR A 204 1.11 2.44 3.63
N SER A 205 0.08 2.16 4.42
CA SER A 205 -1.06 1.34 3.97
C SER A 205 -1.91 2.08 2.95
N ARG A 206 -2.74 1.33 2.23
CA ARG A 206 -3.77 1.88 1.32
C ARG A 206 -4.70 2.89 2.01
N ASP A 207 -4.97 2.68 3.31
CA ASP A 207 -5.83 3.55 4.10
C ASP A 207 -5.15 4.87 4.50
N GLY A 208 -3.89 5.07 4.09
CA GLY A 208 -3.11 6.28 4.34
C GLY A 208 -2.38 6.30 5.68
N PHE A 209 -2.53 5.27 6.51
CA PHE A 209 -1.78 5.15 7.76
C PHE A 209 -0.33 4.75 7.50
N ALA A 210 0.59 5.35 8.24
CA ALA A 210 2.00 5.03 8.23
C ALA A 210 2.36 4.08 9.37
N TYR A 211 3.18 3.08 9.06
CA TYR A 211 3.68 2.08 10.00
C TYR A 211 5.19 2.20 10.04
N ARG A 212 5.75 2.48 11.22
CA ARG A 212 7.18 2.47 11.48
C ARG A 212 7.60 1.10 12.01
N PHE A 213 8.69 0.56 11.47
CA PHE A 213 9.28 -0.73 11.85
C PHE A 213 10.68 -0.51 12.37
N ASP A 214 10.95 -0.83 13.64
CA ASP A 214 12.24 -0.58 14.28
C ASP A 214 13.11 -1.85 14.26
N GLU A 215 14.27 -1.78 13.62
CA GLU A 215 15.20 -2.90 13.52
C GLU A 215 15.87 -3.24 14.87
N THR A 216 15.83 -2.33 15.84
CA THR A 216 16.52 -2.49 17.13
C THR A 216 15.88 -3.58 17.97
N ASP A 217 14.54 -3.60 18.00
CA ASP A 217 13.76 -4.46 18.89
C ASP A 217 12.71 -5.30 18.15
N GLY A 218 12.61 -5.16 16.83
CA GLY A 218 11.64 -5.90 16.02
C GLY A 218 10.21 -5.48 16.36
N THR A 219 9.98 -4.21 16.64
CA THR A 219 8.64 -3.68 16.89
C THR A 219 8.12 -2.89 15.70
N TRP A 220 6.80 -2.77 15.64
CA TRP A 220 6.14 -1.81 14.77
C TRP A 220 5.23 -0.88 15.58
N GLN A 221 4.99 0.30 15.03
CA GLN A 221 4.08 1.30 15.57
C GLN A 221 3.41 2.07 14.45
N ARG A 222 2.10 2.31 14.56
CA ARG A 222 1.38 3.22 13.68
C ARG A 222 1.73 4.65 14.09
N ILE A 223 2.19 5.45 13.15
CA ILE A 223 2.48 6.87 13.38
C ILE A 223 1.32 7.70 12.82
N ASP A 224 0.68 8.47 13.70
CA ASP A 224 -0.34 9.43 13.26
C ASP A 224 0.37 10.61 12.57
N GLY A 225 -0.10 10.94 11.36
CA GLY A 225 0.42 12.04 10.54
C GLY A 225 -0.06 13.42 10.96
#